data_AF-A0A661S475-F1
#
_entry.id   AF-A0A661S475-F1
#
_cell.length_a   1.000
_cell.length_b   1.000
_cell.length_c   1.000
_cell.angle_alpha   90.00
_cell.angle_beta   90.00
_cell.angle_gamma   90.00
#
_symmetry.space_group_name_H-M   'P 1'
#
loop_
_entity.id
_entity.type
_entity.pdbx_description
1 polymer ?
#
loop_
_entity_poly.entity_id
_entity_poly.type
_entity_poly.pdbx_seq_one_letter_code
_entity_poly.pdbx_strand_id
1 'polypeptide(L)'
;MMLSKKLRLLITALIFILFNIGTCFAQQNLTLAAPLAPGKIKVLEPNMILSSKIKHQKPLKKGTLSSLANKPVQLGDRTSAPLGSIAKVAFKPMDQYAGRLNKRAKIGKTILTRPIVLDEAIEFDDSFVIRKSTTVIVLDPKEMKRISPAFNSFLSQRSAKKVSVNELDAESRKGLAELMKTIGTLDPKNPVRQEAARGEQAVLDAIVEGKGKLTIEDTIVVPKLIPLPVKGVTMYPTFKNGTLNFKKLKPVTLPVLKELNRVPRKTTLKPVTNLKMQQVTMAPQNPGIPEFNTSGKHYFTAEFLAGFTTGHSWQWERKWTYDSGFFRVTIGGGYGFGLRIPVRAKGELSPTHIYNYDRRDKKINAQGKIMVETLDADSNYYKRTGLQNSKLFRGNEVVLEYQLGFGYKLRALWKDLAKKTFSGAGLTYSQNARPPWGANCSNCGFHIPIPPEITQTTLNFSVMTGFVQTGFHVNGTGKASFGFTPLFNNNPSNTINLMFDRPQYKTFNIRLLPLTPPSGKDMITQKFGFRLDNLVYRMGMSITPEVRVGVQAGYKNFSRTFTTEWIQLNMFKLNMGTVQLYTHEGTRPDYTFNEGIKTFKRLPKKTKDPKKMKQMPAMKTN
;
A
#
# COMPACT_ATOMS: atom_id res chain seq x y z
N MET A 1 -6.63 37.56 -15.64
CA MET A 1 -6.68 36.30 -16.43
C MET A 1 -7.78 35.41 -15.90
N MET A 2 -8.91 35.32 -16.62
CA MET A 2 -10.07 34.51 -16.22
C MET A 2 -9.81 33.02 -16.49
N LEU A 3 -9.71 32.22 -15.42
CA LEU A 3 -9.79 30.76 -15.53
C LEU A 3 -11.11 30.37 -16.24
N SER A 4 -11.03 29.53 -17.27
CA SER A 4 -12.20 29.09 -18.02
C SER A 4 -13.21 28.38 -17.09
N LYS A 5 -14.51 28.62 -17.31
CA LYS A 5 -15.61 27.99 -16.55
C LYS A 5 -15.50 26.46 -16.49
N LYS A 6 -14.88 25.81 -17.48
CA LYS A 6 -14.65 24.36 -17.53
C LYS A 6 -13.61 23.89 -16.50
N LEU A 7 -12.56 24.67 -16.25
CA LEU A 7 -11.51 24.33 -15.28
C LEU A 7 -12.00 24.51 -13.83
N ARG A 8 -12.84 25.53 -13.58
CA ARG A 8 -13.56 25.65 -12.29
C ARG A 8 -14.50 24.46 -12.06
N LEU A 9 -15.23 24.02 -13.09
CA LEU A 9 -16.12 22.85 -12.98
C LEU A 9 -15.37 21.55 -12.67
N LEU A 10 -14.18 21.38 -13.25
CA LEU A 10 -13.34 20.19 -13.02
C LEU A 10 -12.73 20.18 -11.61
N ILE A 11 -12.28 21.33 -11.11
CA ILE A 11 -11.73 21.48 -9.76
C ILE A 11 -12.85 21.31 -8.72
N THR A 12 -14.02 21.90 -8.94
CA THR A 12 -15.18 21.70 -8.05
C THR A 12 -15.65 20.25 -8.07
N ALA A 13 -15.64 19.55 -9.22
CA ALA A 13 -15.98 18.13 -9.30
C ALA A 13 -14.95 17.23 -8.60
N LEU A 14 -13.66 17.53 -8.70
CA LEU A 14 -12.62 16.80 -7.97
C LEU A 14 -12.73 17.00 -6.45
N ILE A 15 -13.01 18.24 -6.01
CA ILE A 15 -13.23 18.58 -4.59
C ILE A 15 -14.52 17.91 -4.07
N PHE A 16 -15.59 17.86 -4.85
CA PHE A 16 -16.86 17.22 -4.46
C PHE A 16 -16.75 15.68 -4.34
N ILE A 17 -15.89 15.05 -5.15
CA ILE A 17 -15.59 13.62 -5.08
C ILE A 17 -14.69 13.31 -3.88
N LEU A 18 -13.81 14.24 -3.48
CA LEU A 18 -12.92 14.09 -2.33
C LEU A 18 -13.59 14.43 -0.97
N PHE A 19 -14.64 15.28 -0.93
CA PHE A 19 -15.28 15.73 0.32
C PHE A 19 -16.48 14.91 0.81
N ASN A 20 -17.04 13.97 0.01
CA ASN A 20 -18.26 13.24 0.40
C ASN A 20 -18.02 11.95 1.23
N ILE A 21 -16.87 11.84 1.88
CA ILE A 21 -16.58 10.80 2.87
C ILE A 21 -16.68 11.44 4.27
N GLY A 22 -17.90 11.58 4.80
CA GLY A 22 -18.13 12.12 6.14
C GLY A 22 -19.59 12.08 6.61
N THR A 23 -19.80 11.40 7.74
CA THR A 23 -20.90 11.48 8.75
C THR A 23 -22.31 10.88 8.52
N CYS A 24 -22.55 9.84 9.32
CA CYS A 24 -23.63 9.55 10.30
C CYS A 24 -25.12 9.23 9.99
N PHE A 25 -25.58 8.37 10.92
CA PHE A 25 -26.79 7.58 11.18
C PHE A 25 -28.20 8.19 10.99
N ALA A 26 -29.15 7.32 10.60
CA ALA A 26 -30.37 6.99 11.37
C ALA A 26 -31.05 5.72 10.80
N GLN A 27 -31.50 4.82 11.69
CA GLN A 27 -32.21 3.57 11.40
C GLN A 27 -33.69 3.81 11.11
N GLN A 28 -34.29 3.07 10.18
CA GLN A 28 -35.70 2.67 10.26
C GLN A 28 -35.87 1.24 9.72
N ASN A 29 -36.46 0.38 10.56
CA ASN A 29 -36.89 -0.97 10.24
C ASN A 29 -38.21 -0.91 9.46
N LEU A 30 -38.33 -1.71 8.41
CA LEU A 30 -39.63 -2.11 7.83
C LEU A 30 -39.45 -3.49 7.18
N THR A 31 -40.03 -4.49 7.84
CA THR A 31 -40.26 -5.85 7.34
C THR A 31 -41.41 -5.84 6.34
N LEU A 32 -41.28 -6.55 5.20
CA LEU A 32 -42.29 -7.50 4.69
C LEU A 32 -41.99 -8.05 3.28
N ALA A 33 -42.39 -9.33 3.16
CA ALA A 33 -42.68 -10.15 1.98
C ALA A 33 -41.52 -10.83 1.24
N ALA A 34 -41.62 -12.16 1.17
CA ALA A 34 -40.64 -13.12 0.67
C ALA A 34 -40.31 -12.94 -0.83
N PRO A 35 -39.03 -13.12 -1.23
CA PRO A 35 -38.65 -13.14 -2.63
C PRO A 35 -38.90 -14.51 -3.27
N LEU A 36 -39.41 -14.46 -4.50
CA LEU A 36 -39.39 -15.54 -5.50
C LEU A 36 -38.03 -16.26 -5.52
N ALA A 37 -38.06 -17.59 -5.61
CA ALA A 37 -36.92 -18.48 -5.51
C ALA A 37 -35.71 -18.04 -6.37
N PRO A 38 -34.46 -18.19 -5.86
CA PRO A 38 -33.26 -17.84 -6.60
C PRO A 38 -33.08 -18.75 -7.82
N GLY A 39 -33.31 -18.19 -9.01
CA GLY A 39 -33.11 -18.86 -10.28
C GLY A 39 -31.67 -19.32 -10.48
N LYS A 40 -31.52 -20.50 -11.07
CA LYS A 40 -30.26 -21.13 -11.53
C LYS A 40 -29.35 -20.10 -12.22
N ILE A 41 -28.04 -20.25 -12.00
CA ILE A 41 -26.98 -19.40 -12.56
C ILE A 41 -27.19 -19.26 -14.08
N LYS A 42 -27.61 -18.07 -14.52
CA LYS A 42 -27.64 -17.71 -15.94
C LYS A 42 -26.24 -17.88 -16.51
N VAL A 43 -26.17 -18.42 -17.74
CA VAL A 43 -24.95 -18.57 -18.54
C VAL A 43 -24.10 -17.30 -18.40
N LEU A 44 -22.93 -17.46 -17.81
CA LEU A 44 -22.00 -16.39 -17.51
C LEU A 44 -21.23 -16.05 -18.80
N GLU A 45 -21.50 -14.87 -19.37
CA GLU A 45 -20.89 -14.39 -20.61
C GLU A 45 -19.34 -14.44 -20.55
N PRO A 46 -18.65 -14.86 -21.61
CA PRO A 46 -17.19 -14.86 -21.66
C PRO A 46 -16.61 -13.47 -21.38
N ASN A 47 -15.51 -13.43 -20.63
CA ASN A 47 -14.77 -12.21 -20.26
C ASN A 47 -15.49 -11.24 -19.30
N MET A 48 -16.59 -11.63 -18.63
CA MET A 48 -17.02 -10.90 -17.41
C MET A 48 -16.07 -11.25 -16.26
N ILE A 49 -15.98 -10.36 -15.26
CA ILE A 49 -15.11 -10.60 -14.11
C ILE A 49 -15.39 -11.98 -13.48
N LEU A 50 -16.65 -12.27 -13.19
CA LEU A 50 -17.01 -13.51 -12.51
C LEU A 50 -16.79 -14.75 -13.40
N SER A 51 -17.21 -14.71 -14.66
CA SER A 51 -17.03 -15.82 -15.61
C SER A 51 -15.56 -16.17 -15.79
N SER A 52 -14.70 -15.15 -15.88
CA SER A 52 -13.27 -15.33 -16.09
C SER A 52 -12.60 -15.88 -14.81
N LYS A 53 -13.07 -15.47 -13.62
CA LYS A 53 -12.61 -16.07 -12.37
C LYS A 53 -13.05 -17.52 -12.21
N ILE A 54 -14.33 -17.84 -12.43
CA ILE A 54 -14.85 -19.22 -12.33
C ILE A 54 -14.16 -20.16 -13.33
N LYS A 55 -13.81 -19.68 -14.53
CA LYS A 55 -13.04 -20.47 -15.52
C LYS A 55 -11.63 -20.85 -15.04
N HIS A 56 -11.07 -20.13 -14.07
CA HIS A 56 -9.66 -20.28 -13.66
C HIS A 56 -9.47 -20.59 -12.17
N GLN A 57 -10.51 -20.45 -11.35
CA GLN A 57 -10.48 -20.66 -9.91
C GLN A 57 -11.82 -21.25 -9.46
N LYS A 58 -11.76 -22.29 -8.62
CA LYS A 58 -12.95 -22.88 -8.01
C LYS A 58 -13.45 -21.97 -6.88
N PRO A 59 -14.75 -21.60 -6.84
CA PRO A 59 -15.32 -20.90 -5.69
C PRO A 59 -15.21 -21.74 -4.41
N LEU A 60 -14.81 -21.12 -3.30
CA LEU A 60 -14.82 -21.71 -1.96
C LEU A 60 -16.21 -21.67 -1.33
N LYS A 61 -16.88 -20.53 -1.46
CA LYS A 61 -18.25 -20.32 -0.93
C LYS A 61 -19.01 -19.39 -1.86
N LYS A 62 -20.32 -19.60 -1.95
CA LYS A 62 -21.26 -18.78 -2.72
C LYS A 62 -22.50 -18.52 -1.87
N GLY A 63 -22.99 -17.29 -1.90
CA GLY A 63 -24.21 -16.91 -1.19
C GLY A 63 -24.61 -15.47 -1.47
N THR A 64 -25.48 -14.91 -0.62
CA THR A 64 -25.83 -13.48 -0.62
C THR A 64 -24.70 -12.65 0.01
N LEU A 65 -24.74 -11.33 -0.15
CA LEU A 65 -23.78 -10.44 0.54
C LEU A 65 -23.85 -10.60 2.07
N SER A 66 -25.05 -10.75 2.63
CA SER A 66 -25.24 -10.96 4.06
C SER A 66 -24.54 -12.23 4.57
N SER A 67 -24.51 -13.31 3.77
CA SER A 67 -23.89 -14.58 4.16
C SER A 67 -22.36 -14.54 4.29
N LEU A 68 -21.73 -13.52 3.71
CA LEU A 68 -20.28 -13.28 3.75
C LEU A 68 -19.93 -11.92 4.38
N ALA A 69 -20.90 -11.17 4.91
CA ALA A 69 -20.72 -9.79 5.36
C ALA A 69 -19.64 -9.64 6.44
N ASN A 70 -19.54 -10.62 7.35
CA ASN A 70 -18.58 -10.59 8.46
C ASN A 70 -17.18 -11.12 8.07
N LYS A 71 -16.97 -11.56 6.83
CA LYS A 71 -15.64 -12.02 6.39
C LYS A 71 -14.66 -10.85 6.40
N PRO A 72 -13.48 -11.00 7.03
CA PRO A 72 -12.49 -9.93 7.07
C PRO A 72 -11.85 -9.76 5.69
N VAL A 73 -11.63 -8.50 5.34
CA VAL A 73 -10.89 -8.07 4.16
C VAL A 73 -9.80 -7.12 4.62
N GLN A 74 -8.57 -7.33 4.15
CA GLN A 74 -7.48 -6.43 4.44
C GLN A 74 -7.55 -5.17 3.56
N LEU A 75 -7.57 -4.00 4.20
CA LEU A 75 -7.50 -2.69 3.55
C LEU A 75 -6.05 -2.26 3.30
N GLY A 76 -5.87 -1.23 2.48
CA GLY A 76 -4.56 -0.72 2.04
C GLY A 76 -3.56 -0.48 3.17
N ASP A 77 -4.06 0.00 4.31
CA ASP A 77 -3.34 0.29 5.55
C ASP A 77 -3.15 -0.94 6.47
N ARG A 78 -3.47 -2.13 5.96
CA ARG A 78 -3.44 -3.43 6.67
C ARG A 78 -4.45 -3.57 7.79
N THR A 79 -5.35 -2.60 7.99
CA THR A 79 -6.51 -2.80 8.85
C THR A 79 -7.45 -3.81 8.20
N SER A 80 -8.29 -4.45 9.03
CA SER A 80 -9.31 -5.36 8.53
C SER A 80 -10.68 -4.70 8.63
N ALA A 81 -11.45 -4.77 7.56
CA ALA A 81 -12.85 -4.37 7.55
C ALA A 81 -13.72 -5.58 7.16
N PRO A 82 -14.95 -5.68 7.69
CA PRO A 82 -15.89 -6.69 7.23
C PRO A 82 -16.30 -6.40 5.79
N LEU A 83 -16.39 -7.44 4.95
CA LEU A 83 -16.81 -7.35 3.55
C LEU A 83 -18.14 -6.57 3.39
N GLY A 84 -19.06 -6.71 4.35
CA GLY A 84 -20.33 -6.00 4.39
C GLY A 84 -20.18 -4.47 4.43
N SER A 85 -19.18 -3.94 5.15
CA SER A 85 -18.89 -2.50 5.18
C SER A 85 -18.38 -2.01 3.83
N ILE A 86 -17.52 -2.80 3.17
CA ILE A 86 -17.03 -2.49 1.82
C ILE A 86 -18.20 -2.51 0.83
N ALA A 87 -19.04 -3.55 0.87
CA ALA A 87 -20.20 -3.68 0.00
C ALA A 87 -21.20 -2.54 0.18
N LYS A 88 -21.46 -2.10 1.43
CA LYS A 88 -22.36 -0.97 1.73
C LYS A 88 -21.90 0.33 1.08
N VAL A 89 -20.60 0.63 1.14
CA VAL A 89 -20.04 1.83 0.50
C VAL A 89 -20.09 1.68 -1.02
N ALA A 90 -19.64 0.53 -1.53
CA ALA A 90 -19.46 0.33 -2.96
C ALA A 90 -20.79 0.26 -3.73
N PHE A 91 -21.85 -0.30 -3.13
CA PHE A 91 -23.17 -0.41 -3.73
C PHE A 91 -24.15 0.73 -3.39
N LYS A 92 -23.73 1.74 -2.62
CA LYS A 92 -24.55 2.92 -2.32
C LYS A 92 -25.19 3.55 -3.57
N PRO A 93 -24.49 3.70 -4.73
CA PRO A 93 -25.12 4.22 -5.95
C PRO A 93 -26.24 3.32 -6.50
N MET A 94 -26.09 1.99 -6.40
CA MET A 94 -27.11 1.03 -6.81
C MET A 94 -28.34 1.08 -5.89
N ASP A 95 -28.11 1.22 -4.58
CA ASP A 95 -29.19 1.40 -3.60
C ASP A 95 -29.96 2.70 -3.83
N GLN A 96 -29.25 3.79 -4.14
CA GLN A 96 -29.87 5.06 -4.51
C GLN A 96 -30.67 4.96 -5.81
N TYR A 97 -30.17 4.21 -6.80
CA TYR A 97 -30.87 3.96 -8.06
C TYR A 97 -32.18 3.19 -7.82
N ALA A 98 -32.11 2.04 -7.15
CA ALA A 98 -33.30 1.24 -6.82
C ALA A 98 -34.30 2.02 -5.95
N GLY A 99 -33.81 2.74 -4.94
CA GLY A 99 -34.63 3.59 -4.06
C GLY A 99 -35.33 4.71 -4.83
N ARG A 100 -34.66 5.33 -5.80
CA ARG A 100 -35.28 6.36 -6.66
C ARG A 100 -36.39 5.79 -7.52
N LEU A 101 -36.18 4.63 -8.13
CA LEU A 101 -37.19 3.95 -8.93
C LEU A 101 -38.41 3.57 -8.08
N ASN A 102 -38.19 2.99 -6.90
CA ASN A 102 -39.28 2.67 -5.96
C ASN A 102 -40.11 3.89 -5.57
N LYS A 103 -39.48 5.05 -5.40
CA LYS A 103 -40.17 6.29 -4.97
C LYS A 103 -40.87 7.03 -6.11
N ARG A 104 -40.31 6.99 -7.32
CA ARG A 104 -40.72 7.90 -8.40
C ARG A 104 -41.37 7.21 -9.60
N ALA A 105 -41.07 5.94 -9.85
CA ALA A 105 -41.66 5.23 -10.98
C ALA A 105 -43.08 4.76 -10.64
N LYS A 106 -44.03 5.01 -11.55
CA LYS A 106 -45.41 4.56 -11.40
C LYS A 106 -45.51 3.09 -11.84
N ILE A 107 -45.83 2.19 -10.91
CA ILE A 107 -46.00 0.76 -11.20
C ILE A 107 -47.20 0.58 -12.15
N GLY A 108 -47.05 -0.27 -13.17
CA GLY A 108 -48.04 -0.51 -14.22
C GLY A 108 -48.15 0.60 -15.26
N LYS A 109 -47.42 1.72 -15.11
CA LYS A 109 -47.40 2.84 -16.08
C LYS A 109 -45.99 3.14 -16.59
N THR A 110 -45.05 3.44 -15.71
CA THR A 110 -43.64 3.70 -16.05
C THR A 110 -42.84 2.41 -16.11
N ILE A 111 -43.01 1.56 -15.08
CA ILE A 111 -42.38 0.25 -14.97
C ILE A 111 -43.44 -0.78 -14.65
N LEU A 112 -43.28 -2.02 -15.12
CA LEU A 112 -44.30 -3.05 -14.94
C LEU A 112 -44.48 -3.45 -13.48
N THR A 113 -43.37 -3.69 -12.79
CA THR A 113 -43.31 -4.13 -11.39
C THR A 113 -42.27 -3.33 -10.61
N ARG A 114 -42.25 -3.50 -9.28
CA ARG A 114 -41.17 -2.93 -8.44
C ARG A 114 -39.80 -3.42 -8.92
N PRO A 115 -38.75 -2.59 -8.84
CA PRO A 115 -37.38 -3.01 -9.14
C PRO A 115 -36.99 -4.26 -8.35
N ILE A 116 -36.48 -5.25 -9.08
CA ILE A 116 -35.96 -6.49 -8.49
C ILE A 116 -34.48 -6.27 -8.19
N VAL A 117 -34.12 -6.25 -6.91
CA VAL A 117 -32.72 -6.11 -6.46
C VAL A 117 -32.21 -7.47 -6.02
N LEU A 118 -31.10 -7.90 -6.62
CA LEU A 118 -30.43 -9.14 -6.26
C LEU A 118 -28.98 -8.85 -5.90
N ASP A 119 -28.48 -9.52 -4.87
CA ASP A 119 -27.08 -9.51 -4.52
C ASP A 119 -26.48 -10.91 -4.47
N GLU A 120 -25.16 -10.96 -4.67
CA GLU A 120 -24.40 -12.20 -4.68
C GLU A 120 -22.99 -11.91 -4.18
N ALA A 121 -22.44 -12.83 -3.40
CA ALA A 121 -21.07 -12.81 -2.95
C ALA A 121 -20.45 -14.20 -3.15
N ILE A 122 -19.26 -14.21 -3.75
CA ILE A 122 -18.53 -15.43 -4.06
C ILE A 122 -17.12 -15.30 -3.51
N GLU A 123 -16.75 -16.25 -2.67
CA GLU A 123 -15.42 -16.35 -2.06
C GLU A 123 -14.52 -17.22 -2.93
N PHE A 124 -13.36 -16.71 -3.29
CA PHE A 124 -12.24 -17.44 -3.91
C PHE A 124 -11.05 -17.46 -2.93
N ASP A 125 -10.01 -18.22 -3.24
CA ASP A 125 -8.81 -18.29 -2.41
C ASP A 125 -8.16 -16.92 -2.16
N ASP A 126 -8.15 -16.06 -3.18
CA ASP A 126 -7.39 -14.80 -3.20
C ASP A 126 -8.25 -13.54 -3.07
N SER A 127 -9.57 -13.67 -3.17
CA SER A 127 -10.49 -12.53 -3.29
C SER A 127 -11.94 -12.91 -3.03
N PHE A 128 -12.77 -11.91 -2.81
CA PHE A 128 -14.22 -11.96 -2.90
C PHE A 128 -14.67 -11.28 -4.19
N VAL A 129 -15.66 -11.85 -4.87
CA VAL A 129 -16.39 -11.18 -5.95
C VAL A 129 -17.79 -10.88 -5.41
N ILE A 130 -18.11 -9.61 -5.28
CA ILE A 130 -19.42 -9.15 -4.85
C ILE A 130 -20.17 -8.55 -6.03
N ARG A 131 -21.46 -8.83 -6.13
CA ARG A 131 -22.33 -8.38 -7.21
C ARG A 131 -23.64 -7.84 -6.66
N LYS A 132 -24.14 -6.77 -7.27
CA LYS A 132 -25.48 -6.27 -7.02
C LYS A 132 -26.11 -5.84 -8.32
N SER A 133 -27.34 -6.28 -8.55
CA SER A 133 -28.10 -5.96 -9.75
C SER A 133 -29.45 -5.35 -9.41
N THR A 134 -29.94 -4.47 -10.27
CA THR A 134 -31.30 -3.94 -10.23
C THR A 134 -31.93 -4.12 -11.60
N THR A 135 -33.02 -4.89 -11.63
CA THR A 135 -33.78 -5.19 -12.85
C THR A 135 -35.14 -4.50 -12.82
N VAL A 136 -35.53 -3.90 -13.93
CA VAL A 136 -36.87 -3.34 -14.17
C VAL A 136 -37.36 -3.74 -15.55
N ILE A 137 -38.68 -3.74 -15.74
CA ILE A 137 -39.32 -3.83 -17.05
C ILE A 137 -39.92 -2.45 -17.33
N VAL A 138 -39.39 -1.74 -18.32
CA VAL A 138 -39.76 -0.37 -18.69
C VAL A 138 -40.95 -0.40 -19.63
N LEU A 139 -42.03 0.27 -19.25
CA LEU A 139 -43.25 0.46 -20.05
C LEU A 139 -43.23 1.79 -20.79
N ASP A 140 -42.82 2.87 -20.11
CA ASP A 140 -42.72 4.22 -20.66
C ASP A 140 -41.28 4.72 -20.61
N PRO A 141 -40.53 4.63 -21.72
CA PRO A 141 -39.15 5.11 -21.80
C PRO A 141 -39.02 6.63 -21.60
N LYS A 142 -40.02 7.44 -21.98
CA LYS A 142 -39.94 8.91 -21.83
C LYS A 142 -39.98 9.30 -20.37
N GLU A 143 -40.93 8.76 -19.60
CA GLU A 143 -41.01 9.00 -18.17
C GLU A 143 -39.81 8.37 -17.42
N MET A 144 -39.36 7.19 -17.86
CA MET A 144 -38.16 6.55 -17.30
C MET A 144 -36.90 7.41 -17.47
N LYS A 145 -36.72 8.09 -18.61
CA LYS A 145 -35.63 9.06 -18.81
C LYS A 145 -35.67 10.21 -17.80
N ARG A 146 -36.86 10.71 -17.44
CA ARG A 146 -37.02 11.79 -16.45
C ARG A 146 -36.66 11.33 -15.04
N ILE A 147 -37.01 10.10 -14.69
CA ILE A 147 -36.83 9.56 -13.33
C ILE A 147 -35.42 9.00 -13.12
N SER A 148 -34.81 8.44 -14.18
CA SER A 148 -33.52 7.76 -14.13
C SER A 148 -32.48 8.43 -15.03
N PRO A 149 -31.56 9.22 -14.46
CA PRO A 149 -30.40 9.74 -15.19
C PRO A 149 -29.53 8.64 -15.79
N ALA A 150 -29.47 7.46 -15.15
CA ALA A 150 -28.75 6.31 -15.69
C ALA A 150 -29.41 5.79 -16.98
N PHE A 151 -30.75 5.77 -17.03
CA PHE A 151 -31.53 5.41 -18.22
C PHE A 151 -31.41 6.47 -19.31
N ASN A 152 -31.50 7.76 -18.93
CA ASN A 152 -31.35 8.88 -19.84
C ASN A 152 -29.97 8.98 -20.48
N SER A 153 -28.92 8.61 -19.75
CA SER A 153 -27.56 8.59 -20.28
C SER A 153 -27.32 7.40 -21.22
N PHE A 154 -28.12 6.34 -21.08
CA PHE A 154 -28.00 5.10 -21.85
C PHE A 154 -28.69 5.19 -23.22
N LEU A 155 -29.89 5.78 -23.28
CA LEU A 155 -30.59 6.05 -24.53
C LEU A 155 -30.21 7.45 -25.02
N SER A 156 -29.55 7.54 -26.18
CA SER A 156 -29.00 8.79 -26.71
C SER A 156 -30.00 9.98 -26.65
N GLN A 157 -29.49 11.20 -26.50
CA GLN A 157 -30.30 12.43 -26.60
C GLN A 157 -30.88 12.67 -28.00
N ARG A 158 -30.43 11.92 -29.02
CA ARG A 158 -31.00 11.95 -30.37
C ARG A 158 -32.10 10.89 -30.48
N SER A 159 -33.17 11.22 -31.22
CA SER A 159 -34.18 10.25 -31.61
C SER A 159 -33.49 9.05 -32.26
N ALA A 160 -33.83 7.84 -31.82
CA ALA A 160 -33.29 6.64 -32.45
C ALA A 160 -33.72 6.67 -33.93
N LYS A 161 -32.73 6.55 -34.83
CA LYS A 161 -33.04 6.34 -36.25
C LYS A 161 -33.86 5.05 -36.32
N LYS A 162 -35.03 5.09 -36.97
CA LYS A 162 -35.84 3.88 -37.18
C LYS A 162 -34.95 2.85 -37.87
N VAL A 163 -34.89 1.65 -37.29
CA VAL A 163 -34.12 0.51 -37.82
C VAL A 163 -35.13 -0.47 -38.39
N SER A 164 -35.05 -0.79 -39.68
CA SER A 164 -35.92 -1.80 -40.26
C SER A 164 -35.38 -3.21 -40.01
N VAL A 165 -36.27 -4.19 -39.83
CA VAL A 165 -35.92 -5.63 -39.80
C VAL A 165 -35.17 -6.05 -41.08
N ASN A 166 -35.51 -5.45 -42.23
CA ASN A 166 -34.88 -5.74 -43.52
C ASN A 166 -33.43 -5.21 -43.59
N GLU A 167 -33.13 -4.16 -42.82
CA GLU A 167 -31.80 -3.55 -42.72
C GLU A 167 -30.91 -4.25 -41.68
N LEU A 168 -31.46 -5.16 -40.87
CA LEU A 168 -30.68 -5.96 -39.94
C LEU A 168 -29.77 -6.93 -40.71
N ASP A 169 -28.53 -7.04 -40.25
CA ASP A 169 -27.63 -8.09 -40.75
C ASP A 169 -28.09 -9.50 -40.31
N ALA A 170 -27.45 -10.53 -40.86
CA ALA A 170 -27.83 -11.92 -40.59
C ALA A 170 -27.75 -12.30 -39.10
N GLU A 171 -26.78 -11.76 -38.35
CA GLU A 171 -26.60 -12.05 -36.93
C GLU A 171 -27.71 -11.40 -36.11
N SER A 172 -28.01 -10.12 -36.38
CA SER A 172 -29.11 -9.39 -35.74
C SER A 172 -30.48 -10.01 -36.04
N ARG A 173 -30.73 -10.44 -37.29
CA ARG A 173 -31.99 -11.14 -37.66
C ARG A 173 -32.14 -12.46 -36.92
N LYS A 174 -31.06 -13.24 -36.82
CA LYS A 174 -31.07 -14.49 -36.04
C LYS A 174 -31.39 -14.23 -34.57
N GLY A 175 -30.78 -13.21 -33.97
CA GLY A 175 -31.05 -12.82 -32.59
C GLY A 175 -32.49 -12.37 -32.34
N LEU A 176 -33.08 -11.62 -33.29
CA LEU A 176 -34.50 -11.26 -33.24
C LEU A 176 -35.40 -12.50 -33.33
N ALA A 177 -35.13 -13.41 -34.26
CA ALA A 177 -35.89 -14.66 -34.40
C ALA A 177 -35.81 -15.54 -33.14
N GLU A 178 -34.65 -15.60 -32.48
CA GLU A 178 -34.49 -16.30 -31.20
C GLU A 178 -35.28 -15.64 -30.06
N LEU A 179 -35.30 -14.29 -30.02
CA LEU A 179 -36.16 -13.57 -29.08
C LEU A 179 -37.65 -13.89 -29.35
N MET A 180 -38.09 -13.85 -30.62
CA MET A 180 -39.47 -14.15 -30.99
C MET A 180 -39.89 -15.56 -30.54
N LYS A 181 -39.02 -16.57 -30.64
CA LYS A 181 -39.30 -17.92 -30.14
C LYS A 181 -39.51 -17.99 -28.63
N THR A 182 -38.88 -17.11 -27.87
CA THR A 182 -38.94 -17.10 -26.40
C THR A 182 -39.92 -16.07 -25.84
N ILE A 183 -40.49 -15.21 -26.68
CA ILE A 183 -41.29 -14.06 -26.28
C ILE A 183 -42.55 -14.43 -25.49
N GLY A 184 -43.14 -15.60 -25.77
CA GLY A 184 -44.32 -16.13 -25.07
C GLY A 184 -44.07 -16.47 -23.59
N THR A 185 -42.80 -16.63 -23.20
CA THR A 185 -42.39 -16.90 -21.80
C THR A 185 -42.29 -15.63 -20.96
N LEU A 186 -42.29 -14.45 -21.58
CA LEU A 186 -42.29 -13.17 -20.85
C LEU A 186 -43.66 -12.94 -20.19
N ASP A 187 -43.72 -12.10 -19.16
CA ASP A 187 -44.98 -11.67 -18.56
C ASP A 187 -45.96 -11.15 -19.65
N PRO A 188 -47.26 -11.53 -19.65
CA PRO A 188 -48.24 -11.04 -20.63
C PRO A 188 -48.33 -9.51 -20.75
N LYS A 189 -48.01 -8.79 -19.67
CA LYS A 189 -47.99 -7.32 -19.62
C LYS A 189 -46.62 -6.73 -20.00
N ASN A 190 -45.64 -7.57 -20.37
CA ASN A 190 -44.36 -7.10 -20.87
C ASN A 190 -44.57 -6.39 -22.22
N PRO A 191 -44.07 -5.16 -22.40
CA PRO A 191 -44.34 -4.37 -23.60
C PRO A 191 -43.75 -5.02 -24.86
N VAL A 192 -42.60 -5.69 -24.75
CA VAL A 192 -42.00 -6.39 -25.90
C VAL A 192 -42.88 -7.56 -26.33
N ARG A 193 -43.49 -8.28 -25.38
CA ARG A 193 -44.45 -9.36 -25.68
C ARG A 193 -45.75 -8.82 -26.30
N GLN A 194 -46.25 -7.67 -25.82
CA GLN A 194 -47.45 -7.05 -26.39
C GLN A 194 -47.23 -6.63 -27.84
N GLU A 195 -46.05 -6.11 -28.17
CA GLU A 195 -45.72 -5.69 -29.54
C GLU A 195 -45.47 -6.88 -30.48
N ALA A 196 -45.18 -8.08 -29.94
CA ALA A 196 -45.05 -9.30 -30.73
C ALA A 196 -46.29 -9.64 -31.55
N ALA A 197 -47.48 -9.29 -31.06
CA ALA A 197 -48.74 -9.48 -31.79
C ALA A 197 -48.83 -8.60 -33.06
N ARG A 198 -48.01 -7.56 -33.17
CA ARG A 198 -47.91 -6.65 -34.32
C ARG A 198 -46.74 -7.00 -35.25
N GLY A 199 -46.00 -8.07 -34.96
CA GLY A 199 -44.89 -8.56 -35.79
C GLY A 199 -43.50 -8.10 -35.33
N GLU A 200 -42.49 -8.62 -36.03
CA GLU A 200 -41.07 -8.46 -35.67
C GLU A 200 -40.59 -7.00 -35.65
N GLN A 201 -41.11 -6.17 -36.58
CA GLN A 201 -40.76 -4.76 -36.65
C GLN A 201 -41.22 -3.99 -35.40
N ALA A 202 -42.44 -4.26 -34.90
CA ALA A 202 -42.96 -3.61 -33.70
C ALA A 202 -42.15 -4.00 -32.45
N VAL A 203 -41.70 -5.26 -32.38
CA VAL A 203 -40.78 -5.73 -31.33
C VAL A 203 -39.43 -5.00 -31.40
N LEU A 204 -38.86 -4.89 -32.60
CA LEU A 204 -37.61 -4.18 -32.82
C LEU A 204 -37.73 -2.70 -32.43
N ASP A 205 -38.79 -2.02 -32.87
CA ASP A 205 -39.08 -0.62 -32.55
C ASP A 205 -39.21 -0.43 -31.03
N ALA A 206 -39.95 -1.31 -30.34
CA ALA A 206 -40.10 -1.26 -28.90
C ALA A 206 -38.76 -1.38 -28.16
N ILE A 207 -37.88 -2.29 -28.60
CA ILE A 207 -36.55 -2.47 -28.02
C ILE A 207 -35.68 -1.23 -28.27
N VAL A 208 -35.70 -0.68 -29.48
CA VAL A 208 -34.91 0.51 -29.86
C VAL A 208 -35.39 1.76 -29.10
N GLU A 209 -36.69 1.87 -28.82
CA GLU A 209 -37.27 2.89 -27.96
C GLU A 209 -36.87 2.74 -26.47
N GLY A 210 -36.38 1.56 -26.08
CA GLY A 210 -35.99 1.23 -24.71
C GLY A 210 -37.11 0.66 -23.86
N LYS A 211 -38.18 0.14 -24.47
CA LYS A 211 -39.17 -0.69 -23.76
C LYS A 211 -38.57 -2.06 -23.46
N GLY A 212 -39.09 -2.71 -22.41
CA GLY A 212 -38.68 -4.06 -22.03
C GLY A 212 -37.72 -4.09 -20.86
N LYS A 213 -36.93 -5.17 -20.77
CA LYS A 213 -36.09 -5.42 -19.59
C LYS A 213 -34.86 -4.53 -19.61
N LEU A 214 -34.59 -3.88 -18.48
CA LEU A 214 -33.29 -3.27 -18.18
C LEU A 214 -32.75 -3.82 -16.87
N THR A 215 -31.52 -4.35 -16.92
CA THR A 215 -30.76 -4.75 -15.74
C THR A 215 -29.47 -3.93 -15.68
N ILE A 216 -29.24 -3.25 -14.56
CA ILE A 216 -27.94 -2.66 -14.22
C ILE A 216 -27.29 -3.55 -13.18
N GLU A 217 -26.06 -3.96 -13.41
CA GLU A 217 -25.28 -4.82 -12.52
C GLU A 217 -23.91 -4.22 -12.25
N ASP A 218 -23.54 -4.13 -10.98
CA ASP A 218 -22.19 -3.85 -10.52
C ASP A 218 -21.54 -5.13 -10.02
N THR A 219 -20.32 -5.39 -10.47
CA THR A 219 -19.45 -6.48 -10.02
C THR A 219 -18.14 -5.88 -9.50
N ILE A 220 -17.74 -6.25 -8.29
CA ILE A 220 -16.55 -5.70 -7.63
C ILE A 220 -15.71 -6.85 -7.13
N VAL A 221 -14.40 -6.76 -7.37
CA VAL A 221 -13.42 -7.70 -6.84
C VAL A 221 -12.71 -7.08 -5.67
N VAL A 222 -12.83 -7.73 -4.53
CA VAL A 222 -12.25 -7.31 -3.26
C VAL A 222 -11.15 -8.31 -2.89
N PRO A 223 -9.86 -7.95 -2.92
CA PRO A 223 -8.79 -8.88 -2.59
C PRO A 223 -8.87 -9.29 -1.11
N LYS A 224 -8.61 -10.57 -0.80
CA LYS A 224 -8.52 -11.04 0.60
C LYS A 224 -7.27 -10.53 1.29
N LEU A 225 -6.18 -10.50 0.53
CA LEU A 225 -4.87 -10.02 0.94
C LEU A 225 -4.38 -9.06 -0.12
N ILE A 226 -3.75 -7.98 0.32
CA ILE A 226 -3.08 -7.07 -0.59
C ILE A 226 -1.79 -7.74 -1.05
N PRO A 227 -1.54 -7.85 -2.36
CA PRO A 227 -0.31 -8.42 -2.84
C PRO A 227 0.88 -7.61 -2.30
N LEU A 228 1.71 -8.31 -1.52
CA LEU A 228 2.96 -7.74 -1.07
C LEU A 228 3.85 -7.47 -2.29
N PRO A 229 4.65 -6.41 -2.27
CA PRO A 229 5.67 -6.14 -3.28
C PRO A 229 6.52 -7.41 -3.55
N VAL A 230 7.00 -7.60 -4.78
CA VAL A 230 7.91 -8.69 -5.20
C VAL A 230 9.01 -8.07 -6.06
N LYS A 231 10.26 -8.45 -5.76
CA LYS A 231 11.51 -7.81 -6.23
C LYS A 231 11.58 -6.26 -6.16
N GLY A 232 10.93 -5.62 -5.19
CA GLY A 232 11.05 -4.19 -4.95
C GLY A 232 10.26 -3.36 -5.96
N VAL A 233 9.25 -3.96 -6.57
CA VAL A 233 8.29 -3.24 -7.41
C VAL A 233 6.92 -3.54 -6.81
N THR A 234 6.06 -2.52 -6.72
CA THR A 234 4.68 -2.79 -6.33
C THR A 234 4.13 -3.76 -7.34
N MET A 235 3.65 -4.87 -6.81
CA MET A 235 3.27 -6.00 -7.60
C MET A 235 1.80 -5.86 -7.91
N TYR A 236 1.52 -5.66 -9.18
CA TYR A 236 0.16 -5.55 -9.63
C TYR A 236 -0.35 -6.94 -9.99
N PRO A 237 -1.57 -7.30 -9.58
CA PRO A 237 -2.23 -8.49 -10.10
C PRO A 237 -2.16 -8.48 -11.62
N THR A 238 -1.66 -9.58 -12.18
CA THR A 238 -1.54 -9.69 -13.63
C THR A 238 -2.90 -9.68 -14.27
N PHE A 239 -2.98 -8.96 -15.40
CA PHE A 239 -4.14 -9.04 -16.26
C PHE A 239 -4.06 -10.34 -17.06
N LYS A 240 -5.02 -11.23 -16.85
CA LYS A 240 -5.23 -12.38 -17.72
C LYS A 240 -6.72 -12.50 -18.01
N ASN A 241 -7.09 -12.53 -19.28
CA ASN A 241 -8.46 -12.79 -19.73
C ASN A 241 -9.54 -11.84 -19.14
N GLY A 242 -9.18 -10.56 -18.90
CA GLY A 242 -10.13 -9.55 -18.41
C GLY A 242 -10.32 -9.48 -16.89
N THR A 243 -9.58 -10.28 -16.10
CA THR A 243 -9.59 -10.21 -14.63
C THR A 243 -8.23 -9.97 -14.01
N LEU A 244 -8.26 -9.40 -12.81
CA LEU A 244 -7.13 -9.37 -11.89
C LEU A 244 -6.86 -10.78 -11.33
N ASN A 245 -5.64 -11.26 -11.52
CA ASN A 245 -5.13 -12.45 -10.85
C ASN A 245 -4.23 -12.03 -9.68
N PHE A 246 -4.73 -12.12 -8.45
CA PHE A 246 -3.96 -11.72 -7.26
C PHE A 246 -2.89 -12.74 -6.86
N LYS A 247 -2.94 -13.98 -7.40
CA LYS A 247 -1.88 -14.99 -7.20
C LYS A 247 -0.68 -14.78 -8.13
N LYS A 248 -0.89 -14.17 -9.30
CA LYS A 248 0.18 -13.92 -10.28
C LYS A 248 0.41 -12.43 -10.37
N LEU A 249 1.55 -11.98 -9.86
CA LEU A 249 1.91 -10.59 -9.77
C LEU A 249 2.91 -10.20 -10.86
N LYS A 250 2.80 -8.99 -11.42
CA LYS A 250 3.80 -8.41 -12.31
C LYS A 250 4.25 -7.03 -11.82
N PRO A 251 5.53 -6.70 -11.99
CA PRO A 251 6.01 -5.34 -11.77
C PRO A 251 5.34 -4.38 -12.75
N VAL A 252 5.14 -3.11 -12.37
CA VAL A 252 4.74 -2.08 -13.33
C VAL A 252 5.82 -1.93 -14.39
N THR A 253 5.48 -2.26 -15.64
CA THR A 253 6.28 -1.89 -16.80
C THR A 253 5.81 -0.52 -17.28
N LEU A 254 6.61 0.51 -17.03
CA LEU A 254 6.40 1.82 -17.63
C LEU A 254 6.92 1.82 -19.08
N PRO A 255 6.34 2.63 -19.98
CA PRO A 255 7.18 3.30 -20.98
C PRO A 255 8.16 4.16 -20.17
N VAL A 256 9.46 3.81 -20.24
CA VAL A 256 10.51 4.61 -19.61
C VAL A 256 10.35 6.04 -20.14
N LEU A 257 9.97 6.99 -19.27
CA LEU A 257 10.31 8.39 -19.49
C LEU A 257 11.83 8.42 -19.52
N LYS A 258 12.39 8.32 -20.72
CA LYS A 258 13.83 8.39 -20.94
C LYS A 258 14.27 9.76 -20.44
N GLU A 259 15.00 9.72 -19.33
CA GLU A 259 16.06 10.66 -18.98
C GLU A 259 15.64 12.12 -18.78
N LEU A 260 15.18 12.43 -17.58
CA LEU A 260 15.55 13.67 -16.92
C LEU A 260 16.24 13.28 -15.60
N ASN A 261 17.51 13.64 -15.48
CA ASN A 261 18.44 13.37 -14.37
C ASN A 261 19.40 12.17 -14.56
N ARG A 262 20.25 12.23 -15.59
CA ARG A 262 21.61 11.72 -15.47
C ARG A 262 22.49 12.82 -14.85
N VAL A 263 22.68 12.78 -13.55
CA VAL A 263 23.86 13.40 -12.92
C VAL A 263 24.90 12.30 -12.79
N PRO A 264 26.08 12.40 -13.44
CA PRO A 264 27.11 11.38 -13.33
C PRO A 264 27.78 11.50 -11.96
N ARG A 265 27.41 10.64 -11.00
CA ARG A 265 28.10 10.54 -9.71
C ARG A 265 29.23 9.51 -9.83
N LYS A 266 30.36 9.92 -10.41
CA LYS A 266 31.65 9.23 -10.20
C LYS A 266 32.19 9.67 -8.85
N THR A 267 32.05 8.83 -7.83
CA THR A 267 32.94 8.85 -6.66
C THR A 267 33.18 7.41 -6.25
N THR A 268 34.24 6.84 -6.82
CA THR A 268 34.85 5.58 -6.38
C THR A 268 35.48 5.86 -5.02
N LEU A 269 34.82 5.44 -3.94
CA LEU A 269 35.46 5.33 -2.63
C LEU A 269 36.43 4.15 -2.68
N LYS A 270 37.74 4.45 -2.62
CA LYS A 270 38.79 3.43 -2.47
C LYS A 270 38.60 2.70 -1.13
N PRO A 271 38.78 1.37 -1.09
CA PRO A 271 38.82 0.64 0.17
C PRO A 271 40.04 1.09 0.97
N VAL A 272 39.83 1.47 2.23
CA VAL A 272 40.92 1.66 3.20
C VAL A 272 41.32 0.28 3.71
N THR A 273 42.19 -0.39 2.97
CA THR A 273 42.99 -1.52 3.45
C THR A 273 44.19 -0.94 4.18
N ASN A 274 44.21 -1.03 5.52
CA ASN A 274 45.39 -1.20 6.38
C ASN A 274 45.05 -0.83 7.84
N LEU A 275 44.43 -1.76 8.57
CA LEU A 275 44.53 -1.81 10.03
C LEU A 275 45.44 -3.00 10.35
N LYS A 276 46.72 -2.72 10.57
CA LYS A 276 47.67 -3.70 11.10
C LYS A 276 47.18 -4.12 12.49
N MET A 277 46.82 -5.39 12.64
CA MET A 277 46.67 -6.01 13.95
C MET A 277 48.04 -5.97 14.64
N GLN A 278 48.17 -5.13 15.68
CA GLN A 278 49.27 -5.26 16.63
C GLN A 278 49.06 -6.56 17.41
N GLN A 279 49.95 -7.53 17.19
CA GLN A 279 50.13 -8.64 18.11
C GLN A 279 50.55 -8.08 19.47
N VAL A 280 49.73 -8.32 20.49
CA VAL A 280 50.08 -8.03 21.88
C VAL A 280 50.96 -9.17 22.36
N THR A 281 52.24 -8.88 22.55
CA THR A 281 53.19 -9.76 23.23
C THR A 281 52.76 -9.90 24.69
N MET A 282 52.53 -11.13 25.14
CA MET A 282 52.19 -11.41 26.53
C MET A 282 53.42 -11.17 27.42
N ALA A 283 53.30 -10.27 28.40
CA ALA A 283 54.32 -10.05 29.43
C ALA A 283 54.27 -11.18 30.48
N PRO A 284 55.41 -11.57 31.09
CA PRO A 284 55.47 -12.61 32.12
C PRO A 284 54.71 -12.19 33.39
N GLN A 285 53.97 -13.14 33.95
CA GLN A 285 53.18 -12.99 35.18
C GLN A 285 54.07 -12.90 36.42
N ASN A 286 53.83 -11.91 37.27
CA ASN A 286 54.44 -11.76 38.59
C ASN A 286 53.40 -12.19 39.67
N PRO A 287 53.67 -13.19 40.52
CA PRO A 287 52.69 -13.68 41.48
C PRO A 287 52.75 -12.85 42.78
N GLY A 288 51.75 -12.00 43.06
CA GLY A 288 51.71 -11.38 44.40
C GLY A 288 50.65 -10.33 44.75
N ILE A 289 49.81 -9.81 43.84
CA ILE A 289 48.89 -8.70 44.16
C ILE A 289 47.45 -9.07 43.76
N PRO A 290 46.41 -8.76 44.58
CA PRO A 290 45.02 -8.88 44.14
C PRO A 290 44.76 -8.01 42.91
N GLU A 291 44.53 -8.65 41.76
CA GLU A 291 44.33 -7.98 40.48
C GLU A 291 42.86 -7.60 40.27
N PHE A 292 42.62 -6.29 40.15
CA PHE A 292 41.42 -5.75 39.51
C PHE A 292 41.81 -5.34 38.09
N ASN A 293 41.27 -6.03 37.08
CA ASN A 293 41.61 -5.77 35.69
C ASN A 293 40.34 -5.54 34.86
N THR A 294 40.29 -4.41 34.17
CA THR A 294 39.23 -4.07 33.21
C THR A 294 39.84 -3.90 31.83
N SER A 295 39.30 -4.58 30.83
CA SER A 295 39.82 -4.52 29.46
C SER A 295 38.72 -4.72 28.42
N GLY A 296 39.10 -4.51 27.15
CA GLY A 296 38.23 -4.72 26.00
C GLY A 296 37.23 -3.58 25.74
N LYS A 297 36.90 -3.42 24.46
CA LYS A 297 35.89 -2.49 23.95
C LYS A 297 35.08 -3.20 22.88
N HIS A 298 33.77 -2.98 22.86
CA HIS A 298 32.91 -3.43 21.77
C HIS A 298 32.47 -2.23 20.95
N TYR A 299 32.77 -2.22 19.66
CA TYR A 299 32.25 -1.24 18.71
C TYR A 299 31.11 -1.87 17.92
N PHE A 300 30.00 -1.15 17.77
CA PHE A 300 28.85 -1.64 17.02
C PHE A 300 28.34 -0.63 16.01
N THR A 301 27.79 -1.17 14.93
CA THR A 301 26.94 -0.46 13.98
C THR A 301 25.69 -1.31 13.77
N ALA A 302 24.53 -0.74 14.08
CA ALA A 302 23.23 -1.36 13.89
C ALA A 302 22.43 -0.53 12.87
N GLU A 303 21.96 -1.19 11.83
CA GLU A 303 21.17 -0.59 10.75
C GLU A 303 19.71 -1.01 10.92
N PHE A 304 18.83 -0.01 10.98
CA PHE A 304 17.40 -0.16 11.12
C PHE A 304 16.67 0.60 10.01
N LEU A 305 15.39 0.28 9.84
CA LEU A 305 14.50 0.98 8.92
C LEU A 305 13.22 1.35 9.66
N ALA A 306 12.88 2.64 9.72
CA ALA A 306 11.57 3.10 10.20
C ALA A 306 10.64 3.37 9.02
N GLY A 307 9.35 3.12 9.16
CA GLY A 307 8.34 3.49 8.17
C GLY A 307 7.46 2.34 7.72
N PHE A 308 6.83 2.53 6.57
CA PHE A 308 5.88 1.57 6.02
C PHE A 308 5.89 1.56 4.49
N THR A 309 5.39 0.48 3.93
CA THR A 309 5.00 0.41 2.52
C THR A 309 3.64 -0.26 2.43
N THR A 310 2.65 0.46 1.93
CA THR A 310 1.26 0.04 1.76
C THR A 310 0.86 0.09 0.29
N GLY A 311 -0.21 -0.61 -0.06
CA GLY A 311 -0.76 -0.56 -1.40
C GLY A 311 -2.15 -1.15 -1.45
N HIS A 312 -2.89 -0.86 -2.51
CA HIS A 312 -4.22 -1.43 -2.73
C HIS A 312 -4.44 -1.59 -4.23
N SER A 313 -5.14 -2.66 -4.62
CA SER A 313 -5.67 -2.84 -5.97
C SER A 313 -7.15 -3.14 -5.94
N TRP A 314 -7.89 -2.68 -6.94
CA TRP A 314 -9.34 -2.88 -7.06
C TRP A 314 -9.72 -3.13 -8.52
N GLN A 315 -10.83 -3.84 -8.72
CA GLN A 315 -11.46 -3.97 -10.03
C GLN A 315 -12.98 -3.85 -9.87
N TRP A 316 -13.57 -3.03 -10.71
CA TRP A 316 -14.99 -2.76 -10.78
C TRP A 316 -15.48 -2.94 -12.21
N GLU A 317 -16.65 -3.53 -12.36
CA GLU A 317 -17.34 -3.70 -13.64
C GLU A 317 -18.79 -3.29 -13.47
N ARG A 318 -19.29 -2.49 -14.41
CA ARG A 318 -20.72 -2.23 -14.55
C ARG A 318 -21.22 -2.75 -15.89
N LYS A 319 -22.36 -3.43 -15.86
CA LYS A 319 -23.05 -3.96 -17.03
C LYS A 319 -24.49 -3.47 -17.06
N TRP A 320 -24.88 -2.85 -18.17
CA TRP A 320 -26.26 -2.53 -18.51
C TRP A 320 -26.74 -3.56 -19.53
N THR A 321 -27.74 -4.36 -19.19
CA THR A 321 -28.30 -5.39 -20.07
C THR A 321 -29.72 -4.99 -20.47
N TYR A 322 -30.02 -5.12 -21.75
CA TYR A 322 -31.32 -4.87 -22.36
C TYR A 322 -31.65 -6.02 -23.33
N ASP A 323 -32.86 -6.07 -23.87
CA ASP A 323 -33.35 -7.27 -24.56
C ASP A 323 -32.56 -7.65 -25.81
N SER A 324 -31.97 -6.67 -26.51
CA SER A 324 -31.12 -6.92 -27.68
C SER A 324 -29.62 -6.78 -27.41
N GLY A 325 -29.17 -6.67 -26.15
CA GLY A 325 -27.73 -6.54 -25.92
C GLY A 325 -27.31 -6.11 -24.53
N PHE A 326 -26.08 -5.61 -24.44
CA PHE A 326 -25.55 -5.04 -23.23
C PHE A 326 -24.41 -4.05 -23.51
N PHE A 327 -24.26 -3.08 -22.62
CA PHE A 327 -23.03 -2.31 -22.49
C PHE A 327 -22.32 -2.72 -21.21
N ARG A 328 -21.00 -2.89 -21.29
CA ARG A 328 -20.16 -3.27 -20.16
C ARG A 328 -18.94 -2.38 -20.12
N VAL A 329 -18.63 -1.86 -18.94
CA VAL A 329 -17.41 -1.11 -18.66
C VAL A 329 -16.70 -1.77 -17.49
N THR A 330 -15.39 -1.92 -17.63
CA THR A 330 -14.52 -2.45 -16.60
C THR A 330 -13.46 -1.40 -16.30
N ILE A 331 -13.34 -1.01 -15.03
CA ILE A 331 -12.32 -0.10 -14.52
C ILE A 331 -11.59 -0.82 -13.40
N GLY A 332 -10.28 -0.70 -13.34
CA GLY A 332 -9.52 -1.28 -12.27
C GLY A 332 -8.19 -0.60 -12.16
N GLY A 333 -7.54 -0.73 -11.02
CA GLY A 333 -6.29 -0.05 -10.78
C GLY A 333 -5.69 -0.48 -9.47
N GLY A 334 -4.54 0.11 -9.17
CA GLY A 334 -3.97 0.01 -7.85
C GLY A 334 -2.99 1.13 -7.57
N TYR A 335 -2.74 1.36 -6.31
CA TYR A 335 -1.76 2.33 -5.86
C TYR A 335 -0.87 1.73 -4.78
N GLY A 336 0.37 2.18 -4.72
CA GLY A 336 1.33 1.86 -3.67
C GLY A 336 1.88 3.16 -3.09
N PHE A 337 1.99 3.23 -1.77
CA PHE A 337 2.63 4.35 -1.08
C PHE A 337 3.58 3.82 -0.01
N GLY A 338 4.78 4.38 0.07
CA GLY A 338 5.74 4.00 1.10
C GLY A 338 6.60 5.18 1.51
N LEU A 339 6.80 5.30 2.82
CA LEU A 339 7.76 6.21 3.43
C LEU A 339 8.68 5.40 4.32
N ARG A 340 9.98 5.45 4.04
CA ARG A 340 10.99 4.58 4.63
C ARG A 340 12.21 5.41 4.99
N ILE A 341 12.55 5.45 6.28
CA ILE A 341 13.65 6.24 6.83
C ILE A 341 14.76 5.30 7.30
N PRO A 342 15.89 5.24 6.59
CA PRO A 342 17.09 4.54 7.02
C PRO A 342 17.65 5.15 8.32
N VAL A 343 17.78 4.36 9.37
CA VAL A 343 18.34 4.80 10.67
C VAL A 343 19.52 3.92 11.06
N ARG A 344 20.68 4.53 11.31
CA ARG A 344 21.88 3.82 11.76
C ARG A 344 22.28 4.26 13.16
N ALA A 345 22.43 3.30 14.06
CA ALA A 345 22.99 3.49 15.38
C ALA A 345 24.44 3.00 15.41
N LYS A 346 25.37 3.87 15.82
CA LYS A 346 26.80 3.55 16.01
C LYS A 346 27.19 3.80 17.44
N GLY A 347 28.00 2.95 18.03
CA GLY A 347 28.43 3.16 19.40
C GLY A 347 29.58 2.28 19.85
N GLU A 348 29.96 2.48 21.10
CA GLU A 348 30.91 1.63 21.80
C GLU A 348 30.44 1.33 23.22
N LEU A 349 30.92 0.22 23.79
CA LEU A 349 30.77 -0.17 25.18
C LEU A 349 32.14 -0.55 25.76
N SER A 350 32.47 -0.03 26.94
CA SER A 350 33.75 -0.27 27.63
C SER A 350 33.57 -0.21 29.16
N PRO A 351 34.23 -1.09 29.94
CA PRO A 351 34.96 -2.28 29.49
C PRO A 351 34.00 -3.42 29.10
N THR A 352 34.47 -4.37 28.29
CA THR A 352 33.72 -5.62 27.99
C THR A 352 34.18 -6.81 28.82
N HIS A 353 35.38 -6.74 29.40
CA HIS A 353 35.92 -7.76 30.29
C HIS A 353 36.26 -7.14 31.64
N ILE A 354 35.75 -7.73 32.70
CA ILE A 354 35.96 -7.29 34.07
C ILE A 354 36.35 -8.50 34.90
N TYR A 355 37.57 -8.50 35.42
CA TYR A 355 38.05 -9.52 36.34
C TYR A 355 38.35 -8.90 37.70
N ASN A 356 37.74 -9.45 38.74
CA ASN A 356 37.95 -9.01 40.11
C ASN A 356 38.37 -10.19 40.99
N TYR A 357 39.54 -10.07 41.62
CA TYR A 357 40.08 -11.04 42.57
C TYR A 357 40.21 -10.41 43.95
N ASP A 358 39.18 -10.60 44.81
CA ASP A 358 39.09 -9.94 46.12
C ASP A 358 38.26 -10.79 47.10
N ARG A 359 38.13 -10.38 48.37
CA ARG A 359 37.25 -11.01 49.37
C ARG A 359 35.77 -10.80 49.07
N ARG A 360 35.42 -9.67 48.44
CA ARG A 360 34.05 -9.31 48.04
C ARG A 360 34.08 -8.66 46.66
N ASP A 361 33.08 -8.95 45.84
CA ASP A 361 32.96 -8.30 44.56
C ASP A 361 32.49 -6.84 44.70
N LYS A 362 32.79 -6.00 43.70
CA LYS A 362 32.46 -4.58 43.66
C LYS A 362 31.41 -4.28 42.59
N LYS A 363 30.63 -3.24 42.83
CA LYS A 363 29.74 -2.67 41.81
C LYS A 363 30.60 -1.91 40.79
N ILE A 364 30.34 -2.12 39.50
CA ILE A 364 31.10 -1.52 38.40
C ILE A 364 30.12 -1.05 37.33
N ASN A 365 30.44 0.04 36.65
CA ASN A 365 29.68 0.50 35.49
C ASN A 365 30.45 0.16 34.21
N ALA A 366 29.78 -0.48 33.25
CA ALA A 366 30.24 -0.47 31.87
C ALA A 366 29.61 0.74 31.17
N GLN A 367 30.45 1.67 30.72
CA GLN A 367 30.02 2.90 30.07
C GLN A 367 29.94 2.67 28.56
N GLY A 368 28.84 3.11 27.95
CA GLY A 368 28.70 3.12 26.50
C GLY A 368 28.37 4.51 25.98
N LYS A 369 28.67 4.74 24.71
CA LYS A 369 28.20 5.89 23.94
C LYS A 369 27.54 5.42 22.66
N ILE A 370 26.44 6.06 22.30
CA ILE A 370 25.65 5.75 21.11
C ILE A 370 25.32 7.05 20.38
N MET A 371 25.47 7.03 19.05
CA MET A 371 25.05 8.07 18.14
C MET A 371 24.07 7.46 17.14
N VAL A 372 23.01 8.19 16.83
CA VAL A 372 22.03 7.79 15.83
C VAL A 372 22.04 8.82 14.70
N GLU A 373 22.19 8.34 13.48
CA GLU A 373 22.09 9.11 12.25
C GLU A 373 21.00 8.52 11.34
N THR A 374 20.46 9.34 10.47
CA THR A 374 19.62 8.87 9.37
C THR A 374 20.34 9.15 8.06
N LEU A 375 20.05 8.37 7.03
CA LEU A 375 20.88 8.29 5.83
C LEU A 375 20.03 8.39 4.57
N ASP A 376 20.57 9.02 3.52
CA ASP A 376 20.19 8.77 2.11
C ASP A 376 20.85 7.46 1.70
N ALA A 377 20.09 6.37 1.79
CA ALA A 377 20.66 5.03 1.78
C ALA A 377 20.54 4.35 0.42
N ASP A 378 21.52 3.55 0.05
CA ASP A 378 21.46 2.77 -1.19
C ASP A 378 20.61 1.50 -1.02
N SER A 379 20.26 0.85 -2.13
CA SER A 379 19.50 -0.42 -2.08
C SER A 379 20.18 -1.52 -1.24
N ASN A 380 21.50 -1.48 -1.02
CA ASN A 380 22.20 -2.47 -0.22
C ASN A 380 21.96 -2.26 1.27
N TYR A 381 21.83 -1.02 1.73
CA TYR A 381 21.43 -0.70 3.09
C TYR A 381 20.10 -1.36 3.45
N TYR A 382 19.07 -1.16 2.62
CA TYR A 382 17.75 -1.76 2.85
C TYR A 382 17.82 -3.30 2.91
N LYS A 383 18.65 -3.94 2.08
CA LYS A 383 18.85 -5.40 2.17
C LYS A 383 19.44 -5.80 3.53
N ARG A 384 20.43 -5.07 4.03
CA ARG A 384 21.10 -5.36 5.31
C ARG A 384 20.21 -5.12 6.52
N THR A 385 19.22 -4.23 6.43
CA THR A 385 18.19 -4.13 7.48
C THR A 385 17.26 -5.36 7.49
N GLY A 386 17.46 -6.35 6.62
CA GLY A 386 16.61 -7.53 6.50
C GLY A 386 15.40 -7.31 5.58
N LEU A 387 15.30 -6.15 4.93
CA LEU A 387 14.21 -5.90 3.99
C LEU A 387 14.36 -6.88 2.83
N GLN A 388 13.36 -7.73 2.66
CA GLN A 388 13.33 -8.68 1.56
C GLN A 388 13.57 -7.95 0.24
N ASN A 389 14.26 -8.59 -0.70
CA ASN A 389 14.49 -8.06 -2.05
C ASN A 389 13.19 -7.55 -2.69
N SER A 390 12.08 -8.13 -2.25
CA SER A 390 10.72 -7.81 -2.63
C SER A 390 10.21 -6.44 -2.23
N LYS A 391 10.79 -5.79 -1.22
CA LYS A 391 10.36 -4.50 -0.67
C LYS A 391 11.43 -3.40 -0.83
N LEU A 392 12.43 -3.60 -1.70
CA LEU A 392 13.55 -2.65 -1.83
C LEU A 392 13.22 -1.36 -2.56
N PHE A 393 12.38 -1.39 -3.62
CA PHE A 393 12.01 -0.20 -4.42
C PHE A 393 13.20 0.68 -4.76
N ARG A 394 14.22 0.04 -5.35
CA ARG A 394 15.51 0.63 -5.74
C ARG A 394 16.30 1.30 -4.60
N GLY A 395 15.88 1.11 -3.35
CA GLY A 395 16.46 1.78 -2.19
C GLY A 395 15.96 3.21 -1.96
N ASN A 396 14.80 3.57 -2.50
CA ASN A 396 14.31 4.95 -2.37
C ASN A 396 13.65 5.16 -0.99
N GLU A 397 13.59 6.36 -0.44
CA GLU A 397 12.89 6.59 0.83
C GLU A 397 11.39 6.78 0.62
N VAL A 398 10.99 7.33 -0.55
CA VAL A 398 9.59 7.55 -0.93
C VAL A 398 9.21 6.68 -2.13
N VAL A 399 8.05 6.03 -2.02
CA VAL A 399 7.42 5.24 -3.09
C VAL A 399 6.03 5.78 -3.33
N LEU A 400 5.72 6.11 -4.58
CA LEU A 400 4.38 6.37 -5.05
C LEU A 400 4.19 5.62 -6.38
N GLU A 401 3.30 4.64 -6.38
CA GLU A 401 2.94 3.88 -7.56
C GLU A 401 1.44 4.00 -7.80
N TYR A 402 1.04 4.16 -9.06
CA TYR A 402 -0.36 4.19 -9.46
C TYR A 402 -0.53 3.47 -10.80
N GLN A 403 -1.56 2.65 -10.93
CA GLN A 403 -1.96 2.04 -12.19
C GLN A 403 -3.46 2.17 -12.35
N LEU A 404 -3.89 2.53 -13.56
CA LEU A 404 -5.28 2.53 -13.95
C LEU A 404 -5.44 1.77 -15.27
N GLY A 405 -6.48 0.95 -15.34
CA GLY A 405 -6.89 0.25 -16.53
C GLY A 405 -8.35 0.47 -16.85
N PHE A 406 -8.65 0.29 -18.14
CA PHE A 406 -9.97 0.51 -18.71
C PHE A 406 -10.27 -0.51 -19.81
N GLY A 407 -11.49 -1.02 -19.81
CA GLY A 407 -12.02 -1.90 -20.84
C GLY A 407 -13.51 -1.70 -21.02
N TYR A 408 -14.03 -2.05 -22.20
CA TYR A 408 -15.46 -2.01 -22.47
C TYR A 408 -15.88 -3.08 -23.49
N LYS A 409 -17.16 -3.42 -23.48
CA LYS A 409 -17.82 -4.21 -24.51
C LYS A 409 -19.24 -3.70 -24.73
N LEU A 410 -19.59 -3.39 -25.97
CA LEU A 410 -20.92 -3.03 -26.40
C LEU A 410 -21.44 -4.12 -27.34
N ARG A 411 -22.54 -4.74 -26.96
CA ARG A 411 -23.38 -5.58 -27.82
C ARG A 411 -24.72 -4.89 -27.97
N ALA A 412 -25.18 -4.67 -29.19
CA ALA A 412 -26.51 -4.14 -29.47
C ALA A 412 -27.09 -4.86 -30.68
N LEU A 413 -28.41 -5.03 -30.72
CA LEU A 413 -29.08 -5.80 -31.78
C LEU A 413 -28.44 -7.19 -31.94
N TRP A 414 -28.16 -7.84 -30.82
CA TRP A 414 -27.51 -9.15 -30.68
C TRP A 414 -26.08 -9.26 -31.22
N LYS A 415 -25.53 -8.18 -31.78
CA LYS A 415 -24.20 -8.12 -32.38
C LYS A 415 -23.19 -7.37 -31.52
N ASP A 416 -21.96 -7.86 -31.47
CA ASP A 416 -20.85 -7.15 -30.82
C ASP A 416 -20.43 -5.94 -31.68
N LEU A 417 -20.75 -4.71 -31.22
CA LEU A 417 -20.45 -3.48 -31.96
C LEU A 417 -19.08 -2.90 -31.63
N ALA A 418 -18.66 -3.01 -30.37
CA ALA A 418 -17.39 -2.44 -29.94
C ALA A 418 -16.81 -3.22 -28.76
N LYS A 419 -15.49 -3.40 -28.75
CA LYS A 419 -14.80 -4.09 -27.67
C LYS A 419 -13.39 -3.52 -27.50
N LYS A 420 -13.07 -3.13 -26.27
CA LYS A 420 -11.70 -2.93 -25.82
C LYS A 420 -11.44 -3.86 -24.64
N THR A 421 -10.50 -4.77 -24.82
CA THR A 421 -10.04 -5.61 -23.72
C THR A 421 -9.41 -4.71 -22.64
N PHE A 422 -9.75 -5.00 -21.38
CA PHE A 422 -9.21 -4.28 -20.24
C PHE A 422 -7.67 -4.30 -20.26
N SER A 423 -7.07 -3.12 -20.27
CA SER A 423 -5.61 -2.90 -20.22
C SER A 423 -5.33 -1.62 -19.43
N GLY A 424 -4.19 -1.57 -18.75
CA GLY A 424 -3.83 -0.44 -17.88
C GLY A 424 -2.42 0.08 -18.11
N ALA A 425 -2.27 1.37 -17.85
CA ALA A 425 -0.99 2.09 -17.83
C ALA A 425 -0.72 2.54 -16.40
N GLY A 426 0.55 2.50 -16.01
CA GLY A 426 1.00 2.89 -14.67
C GLY A 426 1.90 4.11 -14.71
N LEU A 427 2.04 4.73 -13.53
CA LEU A 427 3.05 5.70 -13.18
C LEU A 427 3.77 5.17 -11.94
N THR A 428 5.10 5.16 -11.98
CA THR A 428 5.96 4.86 -10.84
C THR A 428 6.78 6.09 -10.55
N TYR A 429 6.55 6.70 -9.40
CA TYR A 429 7.37 7.75 -8.85
C TYR A 429 8.07 7.23 -7.61
N SER A 430 9.38 7.42 -7.55
CA SER A 430 10.16 7.02 -6.40
C SER A 430 11.35 7.95 -6.33
N GLN A 431 11.59 8.53 -5.17
CA GLN A 431 12.65 9.51 -4.97
C GLN A 431 13.42 9.16 -3.72
N ASN A 432 14.72 9.43 -3.76
CA ASN A 432 15.48 9.48 -2.53
C ASN A 432 15.01 10.68 -1.70
N ALA A 433 14.66 10.45 -0.45
CA ALA A 433 14.63 11.52 0.53
C ALA A 433 16.04 11.64 1.11
N ARG A 434 16.44 12.83 1.54
CA ARG A 434 17.69 13.00 2.30
C ARG A 434 17.39 13.15 3.80
N PRO A 435 17.29 12.06 4.56
CA PRO A 435 17.49 12.10 6.00
C PRO A 435 18.96 12.46 6.32
N PRO A 436 19.26 13.19 7.42
CA PRO A 436 18.35 13.63 8.45
C PRO A 436 17.62 14.90 8.09
N TRP A 437 16.31 14.83 8.28
CA TRP A 437 15.46 15.96 8.62
C TRP A 437 15.80 16.42 10.05
N GLY A 438 17.08 16.66 10.36
CA GLY A 438 17.49 17.16 11.67
C GLY A 438 16.89 18.54 11.92
N ALA A 439 16.90 19.00 13.18
CA ALA A 439 16.23 20.23 13.60
C ALA A 439 16.62 21.54 12.84
N ASN A 440 17.64 21.52 11.96
CA ASN A 440 18.18 22.72 11.29
C ASN A 440 18.42 22.55 9.77
N CYS A 441 17.65 21.74 9.06
CA CYS A 441 17.84 21.58 7.61
C CYS A 441 16.75 22.28 6.79
N SER A 442 17.05 23.50 6.32
CA SER A 442 16.12 24.33 5.55
C SER A 442 15.69 23.75 4.19
N ASN A 443 16.51 22.89 3.59
CA ASN A 443 16.27 22.24 2.28
C ASN A 443 16.11 20.72 2.36
N CYS A 444 15.79 20.19 3.54
CA CYS A 444 15.59 18.77 3.74
C CYS A 444 14.17 18.36 3.37
N GLY A 445 14.01 17.77 2.20
CA GLY A 445 12.71 17.37 1.70
C GLY A 445 12.81 16.53 0.45
N PHE A 446 11.65 16.20 -0.11
CA PHE A 446 11.54 15.58 -1.42
C PHE A 446 10.46 16.29 -2.22
N HIS A 447 10.57 16.19 -3.54
CA HIS A 447 9.68 16.85 -4.47
C HIS A 447 8.66 15.84 -4.97
N ILE A 448 7.42 16.24 -5.17
CA ILE A 448 6.40 15.42 -5.83
C ILE A 448 6.01 16.17 -7.10
N PRO A 449 6.68 15.91 -8.23
CA PRO A 449 6.34 16.54 -9.50
C PRO A 449 5.00 16.01 -9.99
N ILE A 450 4.12 16.92 -10.43
CA ILE A 450 2.94 16.59 -11.20
C ILE A 450 3.31 16.71 -12.69
N PRO A 451 3.21 15.64 -13.49
CA PRO A 451 3.53 15.68 -14.91
C PRO A 451 2.74 16.78 -15.65
N PRO A 452 3.39 17.55 -16.54
CA PRO A 452 2.73 18.61 -17.32
C PRO A 452 1.54 18.13 -18.16
N GLU A 453 1.53 16.85 -18.55
CA GLU A 453 0.44 16.21 -19.28
C GLU A 453 -0.83 16.10 -18.43
N ILE A 454 -0.68 15.94 -17.10
CA ILE A 454 -1.81 15.89 -16.16
C ILE A 454 -2.37 17.30 -15.93
N THR A 455 -1.49 18.32 -15.86
CA THR A 455 -1.91 19.71 -15.63
C THR A 455 -2.25 20.47 -16.92
N GLN A 456 -2.05 19.85 -18.09
CA GLN A 456 -2.23 20.46 -19.42
C GLN A 456 -1.42 21.74 -19.61
N THR A 457 -0.18 21.72 -19.14
CA THR A 457 0.74 22.88 -19.11
C THR A 457 1.88 22.76 -20.11
N THR A 458 1.78 21.83 -21.06
CA THR A 458 2.69 21.75 -22.19
C THR A 458 2.39 22.88 -23.17
N LEU A 459 3.44 23.56 -23.61
CA LEU A 459 3.42 24.67 -24.55
C LEU A 459 4.09 24.20 -25.84
N ASN A 460 3.42 24.31 -26.99
CA ASN A 460 3.99 23.92 -28.27
C ASN A 460 3.92 25.10 -29.25
N PHE A 461 5.07 25.62 -29.64
CA PHE A 461 5.24 26.75 -30.55
C PHE A 461 6.33 26.44 -31.60
N SER A 462 5.98 25.66 -32.62
CA SER A 462 6.85 25.33 -33.76
C SER A 462 8.25 24.81 -33.33
N VAL A 463 9.28 25.67 -33.33
CA VAL A 463 10.67 25.38 -32.95
C VAL A 463 10.92 25.36 -31.43
N MET A 464 9.92 25.71 -30.62
CA MET A 464 10.00 25.70 -29.17
C MET A 464 8.87 24.86 -28.58
N THR A 465 9.24 23.90 -27.75
CA THR A 465 8.31 23.21 -26.85
C THR A 465 8.65 23.63 -25.43
N GLY A 466 7.64 23.77 -24.57
CA GLY A 466 7.82 24.20 -23.19
C GLY A 466 6.86 23.48 -22.27
N PHE A 467 7.09 23.62 -20.98
CA PHE A 467 6.20 23.07 -19.96
C PHE A 467 6.25 23.92 -18.70
N VAL A 468 5.12 24.02 -18.01
CA VAL A 468 5.04 24.53 -16.64
C VAL A 468 4.70 23.37 -15.72
N GLN A 469 5.71 22.79 -15.10
CA GLN A 469 5.51 21.69 -14.17
C GLN A 469 5.14 22.25 -12.79
N THR A 470 4.06 21.75 -12.20
CA THR A 470 3.73 22.04 -10.80
C THR A 470 4.08 20.83 -9.94
N GLY A 471 4.24 21.04 -8.65
CA GLY A 471 4.60 19.98 -7.72
C GLY A 471 4.39 20.37 -6.27
N PHE A 472 4.83 19.50 -5.39
CA PHE A 472 4.84 19.74 -3.96
C PHE A 472 6.21 19.42 -3.38
N HIS A 473 6.80 20.39 -2.68
CA HIS A 473 7.95 20.16 -1.83
C HIS A 473 7.46 19.69 -0.46
N VAL A 474 7.82 18.46 -0.08
CA VAL A 474 7.55 17.91 1.24
C VAL A 474 8.80 18.08 2.10
N ASN A 475 8.73 18.95 3.09
CA ASN A 475 9.80 19.22 4.05
C ASN A 475 9.42 18.63 5.41
N GLY A 476 10.40 18.23 6.21
CA GLY A 476 10.13 17.87 7.59
C GLY A 476 11.34 17.94 8.51
N THR A 477 11.06 17.76 9.80
CA THR A 477 12.06 17.55 10.85
C THR A 477 11.72 16.26 11.59
N GLY A 478 12.69 15.41 11.92
CA GLY A 478 12.44 14.15 12.59
C GLY A 478 13.39 13.83 13.74
N LYS A 479 12.92 12.98 14.65
CA LYS A 479 13.61 12.48 15.82
C LYS A 479 13.50 10.97 15.86
N ALA A 480 14.62 10.28 16.03
CA ALA A 480 14.65 8.84 16.25
C ALA A 480 14.64 8.53 17.75
N SER A 481 13.96 7.47 18.16
CA SER A 481 14.01 6.96 19.52
C SER A 481 14.15 5.44 19.53
N PHE A 482 14.91 4.93 20.50
CA PHE A 482 15.18 3.51 20.70
C PHE A 482 14.93 3.11 22.14
N GLY A 483 14.39 1.91 22.35
CA GLY A 483 14.50 1.21 23.62
C GLY A 483 15.93 0.70 23.81
N PHE A 484 16.57 1.08 24.92
CA PHE A 484 17.84 0.54 25.36
C PHE A 484 17.60 -0.32 26.60
N THR A 485 17.87 -1.62 26.49
CA THR A 485 17.63 -2.59 27.55
C THR A 485 18.95 -3.24 27.95
N PRO A 486 19.48 -3.01 29.16
CA PRO A 486 20.62 -3.78 29.66
C PRO A 486 20.28 -5.26 29.75
N LEU A 487 21.24 -6.11 29.45
CA LEU A 487 21.11 -7.57 29.52
C LEU A 487 22.09 -8.12 30.56
N PHE A 488 21.62 -9.07 31.37
CA PHE A 488 22.46 -9.82 32.31
C PHE A 488 22.15 -11.31 32.17
N ASN A 489 23.12 -12.12 31.75
CA ASN A 489 22.91 -13.55 31.43
C ASN A 489 21.71 -13.78 30.47
N ASN A 490 21.58 -12.95 29.43
CA ASN A 490 20.46 -12.89 28.49
C ASN A 490 19.12 -12.40 29.08
N ASN A 491 19.03 -12.11 30.38
CA ASN A 491 17.82 -11.58 30.98
C ASN A 491 17.76 -10.05 30.82
N PRO A 492 16.67 -9.51 30.25
CA PRO A 492 16.48 -8.08 30.11
C PRO A 492 16.23 -7.39 31.45
N SER A 493 16.79 -6.19 31.61
CA SER A 493 16.55 -5.31 32.75
C SER A 493 15.61 -4.15 32.36
N ASN A 494 15.58 -3.09 33.17
CA ASN A 494 14.75 -1.91 32.91
C ASN A 494 15.16 -1.23 31.61
N THR A 495 14.19 -1.04 30.71
CA THR A 495 14.40 -0.39 29.42
C THR A 495 14.39 1.13 29.60
N ILE A 496 15.33 1.80 28.96
CA ILE A 496 15.46 3.26 28.93
C ILE A 496 15.19 3.72 27.51
N ASN A 497 14.36 4.75 27.33
CA ASN A 497 14.13 5.32 26.00
C ASN A 497 15.22 6.35 25.66
N LEU A 498 15.97 6.11 24.59
CA LEU A 498 17.00 7.01 24.08
C LEU A 498 16.45 7.77 22.87
N MET A 499 16.31 9.10 22.98
CA MET A 499 15.83 9.97 21.89
C MET A 499 16.97 10.75 21.24
N PHE A 500 16.96 10.88 19.92
CA PHE A 500 17.96 11.56 19.11
C PHE A 500 17.28 12.46 18.08
N ASP A 501 17.51 13.76 18.18
CA ASP A 501 17.02 14.81 17.28
C ASP A 501 18.09 15.30 16.29
N ARG A 502 19.34 14.87 16.50
CA ARG A 502 20.50 15.09 15.63
C ARG A 502 21.58 14.03 15.89
N PRO A 503 22.55 13.85 14.99
CA PRO A 503 23.68 12.95 15.19
C PRO A 503 24.58 13.47 16.32
N GLN A 504 24.34 13.00 17.54
CA GLN A 504 25.14 13.31 18.71
C GLN A 504 25.32 12.07 19.57
N TYR A 505 26.49 11.92 20.19
CA TYR A 505 26.75 10.86 21.14
C TYR A 505 25.97 11.09 22.44
N LYS A 506 25.21 10.09 22.85
CA LYS A 506 24.64 9.98 24.20
C LYS A 506 25.34 8.88 24.96
N THR A 507 25.75 9.18 26.18
CA THR A 507 26.35 8.20 27.08
C THR A 507 25.29 7.46 27.88
N PHE A 508 25.50 6.16 28.10
CA PHE A 508 24.69 5.33 28.98
C PHE A 508 25.59 4.47 29.84
N ASN A 509 25.06 3.96 30.95
CA ASN A 509 25.79 3.09 31.88
C ASN A 509 25.02 1.80 32.12
N ILE A 510 25.70 0.66 32.03
CA ILE A 510 25.20 -0.63 32.50
C ILE A 510 25.78 -0.85 33.90
N ARG A 511 24.91 -0.79 34.90
CA ARG A 511 25.27 -0.98 36.31
C ARG A 511 25.37 -2.47 36.64
N LEU A 512 26.58 -2.98 36.78
CA LEU A 512 26.86 -4.37 37.15
C LEU A 512 26.90 -4.51 38.68
N LEU A 513 25.98 -5.30 39.23
CA LEU A 513 25.92 -5.57 40.67
C LEU A 513 27.06 -6.49 41.12
N PRO A 514 27.43 -6.47 42.41
CA PRO A 514 28.36 -7.44 42.98
C PRO A 514 27.87 -8.89 42.80
N LEU A 515 28.78 -9.79 42.45
CA LEU A 515 28.53 -11.22 42.31
C LEU A 515 28.89 -11.95 43.61
N THR A 516 28.07 -12.91 44.00
CA THR A 516 28.33 -13.81 45.13
C THR A 516 28.49 -15.23 44.58
N PRO A 517 29.68 -15.87 44.72
CA PRO A 517 29.87 -17.25 44.31
C PRO A 517 28.92 -18.19 45.07
N PRO A 518 28.36 -19.23 44.43
CA PRO A 518 27.60 -20.27 45.10
C PRO A 518 28.44 -21.00 46.16
N SER A 519 27.78 -21.63 47.13
CA SER A 519 28.48 -22.46 48.12
C SER A 519 29.36 -23.51 47.44
N GLY A 520 30.59 -23.68 47.91
CA GLY A 520 31.57 -24.62 47.34
C GLY A 520 32.25 -24.14 46.05
N LYS A 521 31.95 -22.94 45.54
CA LYS A 521 32.67 -22.34 44.39
C LYS A 521 33.37 -21.05 44.82
N ASP A 522 34.59 -20.87 44.34
CA ASP A 522 35.34 -19.62 44.55
C ASP A 522 35.31 -18.70 43.34
N MET A 523 34.60 -19.08 42.27
CA MET A 523 34.49 -18.30 41.05
C MET A 523 33.06 -18.25 40.54
N ILE A 524 32.65 -17.07 40.07
CA ILE A 524 31.38 -16.84 39.39
C ILE A 524 31.60 -15.91 38.20
N THR A 525 30.90 -16.18 37.11
CA THR A 525 30.93 -15.37 35.89
C THR A 525 29.51 -14.98 35.50
N GLN A 526 29.32 -13.71 35.12
CA GLN A 526 28.08 -13.17 34.59
C GLN A 526 28.35 -12.55 33.22
N LYS A 527 27.53 -12.90 32.24
CA LYS A 527 27.48 -12.19 30.95
C LYS A 527 26.67 -10.91 31.08
N PHE A 528 27.07 -9.86 30.38
CA PHE A 528 26.32 -8.63 30.29
C PHE A 528 26.38 -8.01 28.90
N GLY A 529 25.43 -7.14 28.63
CA GLY A 529 25.41 -6.35 27.42
C GLY A 529 24.13 -5.53 27.30
N PHE A 530 23.64 -5.33 26.09
CA PHE A 530 22.47 -4.52 25.83
C PHE A 530 21.70 -4.97 24.59
N ARG A 531 20.43 -4.61 24.55
CA ARG A 531 19.57 -4.66 23.37
C ARG A 531 19.12 -3.24 23.01
N LEU A 532 19.16 -2.93 21.73
CA LEU A 532 18.52 -1.78 21.11
C LEU A 532 17.30 -2.28 20.35
N ASP A 533 16.10 -1.83 20.70
CA ASP A 533 14.86 -2.24 20.06
C ASP A 533 13.87 -1.07 19.93
N ASN A 534 12.65 -1.36 19.51
CA ASN A 534 11.53 -0.40 19.50
C ASN A 534 11.85 0.92 18.80
N LEU A 535 12.47 0.83 17.61
CA LEU A 535 12.73 2.03 16.82
C LEU A 535 11.43 2.75 16.49
N VAL A 536 11.41 4.04 16.85
CA VAL A 536 10.35 4.98 16.48
C VAL A 536 11.00 6.22 15.89
N TYR A 537 10.53 6.63 14.72
CA TYR A 537 10.91 7.89 14.08
C TYR A 537 9.71 8.83 14.04
N ARG A 538 9.76 9.91 14.82
CA ARG A 538 8.74 10.96 14.82
C ARG A 538 9.14 12.04 13.85
N MET A 539 8.20 12.49 13.02
CA MET A 539 8.50 13.33 11.87
C MET A 539 7.44 14.41 11.71
N GLY A 540 7.80 15.66 11.96
CA GLY A 540 6.99 16.82 11.57
C GLY A 540 7.06 17.00 10.06
N MET A 541 5.92 17.21 9.41
CA MET A 541 5.85 17.39 7.95
C MET A 541 5.21 18.73 7.60
N SER A 542 5.68 19.32 6.51
CA SER A 542 5.03 20.44 5.84
C SER A 542 5.09 20.23 4.33
N ILE A 543 4.08 20.72 3.62
CA ILE A 543 3.98 20.63 2.17
C ILE A 543 3.90 22.05 1.62
N THR A 544 4.82 22.39 0.73
CA THR A 544 4.85 23.67 0.02
C THR A 544 4.61 23.41 -1.46
N PRO A 545 3.57 23.97 -2.09
CA PRO A 545 3.42 23.91 -3.54
C PRO A 545 4.62 24.53 -4.24
N GLU A 546 4.99 23.99 -5.39
CA GLU A 546 6.14 24.48 -6.17
C GLU A 546 5.85 24.44 -7.67
N VAL A 547 6.59 25.26 -8.42
CA VAL A 547 6.48 25.38 -9.87
C VAL A 547 7.86 25.39 -10.48
N ARG A 548 8.00 24.74 -11.63
CA ARG A 548 9.21 24.70 -12.45
C ARG A 548 8.84 24.92 -13.90
N VAL A 549 9.61 25.72 -14.61
CA VAL A 549 9.39 25.97 -16.04
C VAL A 549 10.52 25.34 -16.83
N GLY A 550 10.18 24.63 -17.90
CA GLY A 550 11.14 24.12 -18.87
C GLY A 550 10.81 24.57 -20.27
N VAL A 551 11.85 24.84 -21.06
CA VAL A 551 11.75 25.18 -22.48
C VAL A 551 12.80 24.36 -23.22
N GLN A 552 12.36 23.61 -24.21
CA GLN A 552 13.21 22.95 -25.18
C GLN A 552 13.11 23.72 -26.50
N ALA A 553 14.22 24.33 -26.90
CA ALA A 553 14.36 24.98 -28.20
C ALA A 553 15.09 24.02 -29.14
N GLY A 554 14.52 23.77 -30.31
CA GLY A 554 15.06 22.87 -31.32
C GLY A 554 14.98 23.46 -32.72
N TYR A 555 16.12 23.52 -33.43
CA TYR A 555 16.17 23.89 -34.84
C TYR A 555 17.21 23.03 -35.57
N LYS A 556 16.77 22.24 -36.55
CA LYS A 556 17.59 21.25 -37.27
C LYS A 556 18.34 20.32 -36.30
N ASN A 557 19.67 20.24 -36.38
CA ASN A 557 20.52 19.38 -35.55
C ASN A 557 20.86 19.98 -34.18
N PHE A 558 20.27 21.13 -33.82
CA PHE A 558 20.49 21.80 -32.55
C PHE A 558 19.26 21.65 -31.65
N SER A 559 19.43 21.09 -30.46
CA SER A 559 18.41 21.11 -29.41
C SER A 559 19.05 21.46 -28.07
N ARG A 560 18.45 22.40 -27.35
CA ARG A 560 18.82 22.77 -25.99
C ARG A 560 17.57 22.76 -25.10
N THR A 561 17.71 22.17 -23.93
CA THR A 561 16.68 22.18 -22.90
C THR A 561 17.15 23.06 -21.77
N PHE A 562 16.36 24.08 -21.47
CA PHE A 562 16.50 24.95 -20.32
C PHE A 562 15.42 24.58 -19.32
N THR A 563 15.77 24.50 -18.04
CA THR A 563 14.79 24.24 -17.01
C THR A 563 15.17 25.02 -15.77
N THR A 564 14.23 25.74 -15.17
CA THR A 564 14.46 26.44 -13.91
C THR A 564 14.71 25.44 -12.79
N GLU A 565 15.23 25.89 -11.66
CA GLU A 565 15.06 25.14 -10.42
C GLU A 565 13.58 25.17 -9.96
N TRP A 566 13.23 24.37 -8.96
CA TRP A 566 11.91 24.44 -8.34
C TRP A 566 11.73 25.76 -7.59
N ILE A 567 10.68 26.49 -7.93
CA ILE A 567 10.26 27.71 -7.26
C ILE A 567 9.23 27.32 -6.21
N GLN A 568 9.62 27.37 -4.92
CA GLN A 568 8.71 27.07 -3.82
C GLN A 568 7.77 28.24 -3.55
N LEU A 569 6.46 27.99 -3.61
CA LEU A 569 5.42 28.96 -3.30
C LEU A 569 5.16 28.99 -1.79
N ASN A 570 6.14 29.47 -1.03
CA ASN A 570 6.16 29.43 0.44
C ASN A 570 4.92 30.03 1.12
N MET A 571 4.24 30.97 0.46
CA MET A 571 2.98 31.56 0.93
C MET A 571 1.82 30.54 1.06
N PHE A 572 1.93 29.39 0.41
CA PHE A 572 0.94 28.30 0.47
C PHE A 572 1.46 27.08 1.25
N LYS A 573 2.48 27.26 2.10
CA LYS A 573 3.00 26.19 2.94
C LYS A 573 1.93 25.70 3.92
N LEU A 574 1.68 24.39 3.91
CA LEU A 574 0.77 23.71 4.82
C LEU A 574 1.56 22.87 5.82
N ASN A 575 1.31 23.05 7.12
CA ASN A 575 1.86 22.19 8.16
C ASN A 575 0.96 20.96 8.32
N MET A 576 1.51 19.76 8.11
CA MET A 576 0.78 18.48 8.12
C MET A 576 0.80 17.79 9.49
N GLY A 577 1.36 18.43 10.52
CA GLY A 577 1.52 17.86 11.85
C GLY A 577 2.68 16.87 11.95
N THR A 578 2.62 15.97 12.95
CA THR A 578 3.68 14.99 13.23
C THR A 578 3.19 13.58 12.94
N VAL A 579 3.96 12.84 12.13
CA VAL A 579 3.77 11.42 11.83
C VAL A 579 4.73 10.59 12.67
N GLN A 580 4.26 9.47 13.22
CA GLN A 580 5.10 8.51 13.93
C GLN A 580 5.29 7.25 13.07
N LEU A 581 6.53 6.94 12.75
CA LEU A 581 6.94 5.78 11.97
C LEU A 581 7.60 4.76 12.90
N TYR A 582 7.06 3.55 12.94
CA TYR A 582 7.67 2.44 13.71
C TYR A 582 8.68 1.68 12.86
N THR A 583 9.39 0.73 13.45
CA THR A 583 10.22 -0.25 12.70
C THR A 583 9.44 -0.81 11.51
N HIS A 584 10.03 -0.73 10.32
CA HIS A 584 9.42 -1.20 9.09
C HIS A 584 9.21 -2.71 9.13
N GLU A 585 7.99 -3.16 8.84
CA GLU A 585 7.66 -4.58 8.88
C GLU A 585 8.52 -5.41 7.91
N GLY A 586 9.02 -6.55 8.41
CA GLY A 586 9.92 -7.43 7.66
C GLY A 586 11.36 -6.94 7.62
N THR A 587 11.76 -6.08 8.55
CA THR A 587 13.16 -5.73 8.84
C THR A 587 13.54 -6.19 10.24
N ARG A 588 14.84 -6.21 10.53
CA ARG A 588 15.39 -6.60 11.83
C ARG A 588 14.86 -5.63 12.91
N PRO A 589 14.16 -6.14 13.95
CA PRO A 589 13.52 -5.28 14.94
C PRO A 589 14.47 -4.77 16.03
N ASP A 590 15.59 -5.47 16.26
CA ASP A 590 16.49 -5.21 17.37
C ASP A 590 17.96 -5.47 17.04
N TYR A 591 18.87 -4.86 17.79
CA TYR A 591 20.29 -5.23 17.83
C TYR A 591 20.66 -5.65 19.25
N THR A 592 21.30 -6.81 19.38
CA THR A 592 21.66 -7.37 20.68
C THR A 592 23.16 -7.66 20.73
N PHE A 593 23.81 -7.23 21.81
CA PHE A 593 25.16 -7.63 22.22
C PHE A 593 25.08 -8.15 23.66
N ASN A 594 25.58 -9.35 23.94
CA ASN A 594 25.59 -9.91 25.29
C ASN A 594 26.84 -10.79 25.55
N GLU A 595 27.97 -10.33 25.05
CA GLU A 595 29.26 -11.04 25.16
C GLU A 595 30.20 -10.39 26.17
N GLY A 596 29.79 -9.31 26.85
CA GLY A 596 30.56 -8.76 27.95
C GLY A 596 30.62 -9.76 29.10
N ILE A 597 31.77 -9.87 29.77
CA ILE A 597 32.00 -10.86 30.82
C ILE A 597 32.49 -10.15 32.08
N LYS A 598 31.79 -10.38 33.19
CA LYS A 598 32.25 -10.05 34.53
C LYS A 598 32.54 -11.32 35.29
N THR A 599 33.77 -11.51 35.72
CA THR A 599 34.20 -12.65 36.53
C THR A 599 34.70 -12.16 37.88
N PHE A 600 34.18 -12.78 38.94
CA PHE A 600 34.65 -12.59 40.31
C PHE A 600 35.23 -13.90 40.81
N LYS A 601 36.46 -13.85 41.33
CA LYS A 601 37.10 -14.96 42.04
C LYS A 601 37.36 -14.53 43.48
N ARG A 602 36.81 -15.28 44.44
CA ARG A 602 36.93 -14.99 45.87
C ARG A 602 38.28 -15.46 46.40
N LEU A 603 38.98 -14.57 47.10
CA LEU A 603 40.19 -14.94 47.85
C LEU A 603 39.84 -15.87 49.02
N PRO A 604 40.60 -16.96 49.24
CA PRO A 604 40.44 -17.77 50.44
C PRO A 604 40.65 -16.91 51.69
N LYS A 605 39.84 -17.15 52.74
CA LYS A 605 40.12 -16.54 54.04
C LYS A 605 41.52 -17.00 54.46
N LYS A 606 42.44 -16.07 54.75
CA LYS A 606 43.73 -16.42 55.38
C LYS A 606 43.41 -17.30 56.60
N THR A 607 43.84 -18.55 56.56
CA THR A 607 43.79 -19.44 57.73
C THR A 607 44.67 -18.80 58.79
N LYS A 608 44.05 -18.28 59.87
CA LYS A 608 44.79 -17.87 61.08
C LYS A 608 45.15 -19.14 61.86
N ASP A 609 46.00 -20.00 61.29
CA ASP A 609 46.52 -21.13 62.06
C ASP A 609 48.04 -21.25 61.91
N PRO A 610 48.82 -20.61 62.80
CA PRO A 610 50.28 -20.60 62.72
C PRO A 610 50.94 -21.96 63.09
N LYS A 611 50.16 -23.01 63.40
CA LYS A 611 50.70 -24.27 63.95
C LYS A 611 50.98 -25.41 62.95
N LYS A 612 50.65 -25.28 61.65
CA LYS A 612 50.92 -26.35 60.66
C LYS A 612 52.11 -26.11 59.71
N MET A 613 52.91 -25.06 59.93
CA MET A 613 54.09 -24.77 59.10
C MET A 613 55.42 -25.40 59.59
N LYS A 614 55.42 -26.14 60.71
CA LYS A 614 56.59 -26.89 61.18
C LYS A 614 56.34 -28.39 61.03
N GLN A 615 56.51 -28.92 59.83
CA GLN A 615 56.95 -30.31 59.56
C GLN A 615 56.93 -30.52 58.03
N MET A 616 57.96 -30.02 57.36
CA MET A 616 58.47 -30.68 56.15
C MET A 616 59.87 -31.19 56.51
N PRO A 617 60.15 -32.50 56.38
CA PRO A 617 61.48 -33.03 56.61
C PRO A 617 62.41 -32.59 55.47
N ALA A 618 63.62 -32.17 55.86
CA ALA A 618 64.68 -31.79 54.93
C ALA A 618 65.04 -33.00 54.03
N MET A 619 64.92 -32.83 52.71
CA MET A 619 65.54 -33.72 51.74
C MET A 619 67.05 -33.54 51.83
N LYS A 620 67.76 -34.61 52.20
CA LYS A 620 69.20 -34.74 52.03
C LYS A 620 69.52 -34.81 50.53
N THR A 621 70.48 -34.00 50.11
CA THR A 621 71.15 -34.08 48.82
C THR A 621 72.12 -35.26 48.80
N ASN A 622 71.98 -36.14 47.80
CA ASN A 622 73.06 -36.77 47.04
C ASN A 622 72.52 -37.10 45.66
#